data_AF-A0A7Y8FZI7-F1
#
_entry.id   AF-A0A7Y8FZI7-F1
#
_cell.length_a   1.000
_cell.length_b   1.000
_cell.length_c   1.000
_cell.angle_alpha   90.00
_cell.angle_beta   90.00
_cell.angle_gamma   90.00
#
_symmetry.space_group_name_H-M   'P 1'
#
loop_
_entity.id
_entity.type
_entity.pdbx_description
1 polymer ?
#
loop_
_entity_poly.entity_id
_entity_poly.type
_entity_poly.pdbx_seq_one_letter_code
_entity_poly.pdbx_strand_id
1 'polypeptide(L)'
;MAGLTKEQKAAKALLAKAIELSGLSAESFAALGEQERADWSKSAQDEIDLAVVEAQRLADEAAAPMPKDKPAVEDDEPDYTGLVKVEQGGEELHVHPSCLDDHKRLGWKEV
;
A
#
# COMPACT_ATOMS: atom_id res chain seq x y z
N MET A 1 32.70 -3.20 -27.28
CA MET A 1 32.10 -3.41 -25.93
C MET A 1 30.72 -4.00 -26.14
N ALA A 2 30.58 -5.32 -26.20
CA ALA A 2 29.27 -5.94 -26.33
C ALA A 2 28.48 -5.68 -25.05
N GLY A 3 27.43 -4.86 -25.14
CA GLY A 3 26.53 -4.62 -24.02
C GLY A 3 25.74 -5.89 -23.72
N LEU A 4 25.51 -6.15 -22.43
CA LEU A 4 24.66 -7.24 -21.98
C LEU A 4 23.27 -7.15 -22.64
N THR A 5 22.76 -8.28 -23.14
CA THR A 5 21.43 -8.37 -23.74
C THR A 5 20.34 -8.06 -22.70
N LYS A 6 19.13 -7.70 -23.12
CA LYS A 6 18.01 -7.40 -22.20
C LYS A 6 17.76 -8.55 -21.22
N GLU A 7 17.83 -9.79 -21.70
CA GLU A 7 17.69 -10.99 -20.88
C GLU A 7 18.82 -11.14 -19.86
N GLN A 8 20.07 -10.87 -20.25
CA GLN A 8 21.20 -10.90 -19.32
C GLN A 8 21.10 -9.83 -18.23
N LYS A 9 20.51 -8.67 -18.55
CA LYS A 9 20.23 -7.64 -17.55
C LYS A 9 19.11 -8.06 -16.60
N ALA A 10 18.03 -8.65 -17.12
CA ALA A 10 16.94 -9.17 -16.31
C ALA A 10 17.41 -10.29 -15.37
N ALA A 11 18.19 -11.24 -15.88
CA ALA A 11 18.77 -12.32 -15.07
C ALA A 11 19.70 -11.80 -13.97
N LYS A 12 20.50 -10.76 -14.26
CA LYS A 12 21.32 -10.09 -13.24
C LYS A 12 20.48 -9.34 -12.21
N ALA A 13 19.42 -8.67 -12.63
CA ALA A 13 18.52 -7.95 -11.72
C ALA A 13 17.79 -8.93 -10.78
N LEU A 14 17.32 -10.06 -11.31
CA LEU A 14 16.70 -11.12 -10.53
C LEU A 14 17.68 -11.72 -9.53
N LEU A 15 18.90 -12.08 -9.97
CA LEU A 15 19.93 -12.59 -9.07
C LEU A 15 20.27 -11.59 -7.96
N ALA A 16 20.44 -10.31 -8.30
CA ALA A 16 20.71 -9.26 -7.32
C ALA A 16 19.57 -9.13 -6.30
N LYS A 17 18.31 -9.18 -6.76
CA LYS A 17 17.14 -9.09 -5.88
C LYS A 17 16.98 -10.33 -5.00
N ALA A 18 17.30 -11.52 -5.52
CA ALA A 18 17.30 -12.76 -4.73
C ALA A 18 18.39 -12.74 -3.64
N ILE A 19 19.58 -12.24 -3.95
CA ILE A 19 20.65 -12.04 -2.98
C ILE A 19 20.23 -11.02 -1.92
N GLU A 20 19.65 -9.89 -2.33
CA GLU A 20 19.12 -8.85 -1.45
C GLU A 20 18.06 -9.40 -0.48
N LEU A 21 17.07 -10.14 -1.00
CA LEU A 21 15.99 -10.73 -0.20
C LEU A 21 16.49 -11.81 0.76
N SER A 22 17.47 -12.63 0.34
CA SER A 22 18.08 -13.63 1.22
C SER A 22 18.95 -13.03 2.32
N GLY A 23 19.36 -11.76 2.18
CA GLY A 23 20.29 -11.08 3.11
C GLY A 23 21.71 -11.69 3.10
N LEU A 24 22.02 -12.53 2.11
CA LEU A 24 23.29 -13.23 2.00
C LEU A 24 24.26 -12.48 1.09
N SER A 25 25.54 -12.84 1.19
CA SER A 25 26.53 -12.46 0.17
C SER A 25 26.31 -13.25 -1.12
N ALA A 26 26.79 -12.75 -2.26
CA ALA A 26 26.72 -13.48 -3.53
C ALA A 26 27.41 -14.85 -3.46
N GLU A 27 28.48 -14.95 -2.67
CA GLU A 27 29.23 -16.19 -2.47
C GLU A 27 28.43 -17.20 -1.63
N SER A 28 27.79 -16.74 -0.55
CA SER A 28 26.92 -17.55 0.29
C SER A 28 25.66 -17.99 -0.46
N PHE A 29 25.10 -17.12 -1.29
CA PHE A 29 23.95 -17.43 -2.14
C PHE A 29 24.30 -18.48 -3.20
N ALA A 30 25.49 -18.40 -3.81
CA ALA A 30 25.96 -19.41 -4.76
C ALA A 30 26.23 -20.77 -4.10
N ALA A 31 26.57 -20.78 -2.81
CA ALA A 31 26.75 -21.99 -2.01
C ALA A 31 25.43 -22.66 -1.58
N LEU A 32 24.28 -22.00 -1.73
CA LEU A 32 22.98 -22.58 -1.42
C LEU A 32 22.62 -23.75 -2.35
N GLY A 33 21.78 -24.65 -1.84
CA GLY A 33 21.19 -25.72 -2.63
C GLY A 33 20.40 -25.20 -3.82
N GLU A 34 20.22 -26.03 -4.85
CA GLU A 34 19.45 -25.66 -6.04
C GLU A 34 18.00 -25.29 -5.70
N GLN A 35 17.40 -26.00 -4.73
CA GLN A 35 16.05 -25.74 -4.25
C GLN A 35 15.94 -24.39 -3.53
N GLU A 36 16.85 -24.10 -2.60
CA GLU A 36 16.86 -22.82 -1.88
C GLU A 36 17.08 -21.64 -2.84
N ARG A 37 17.99 -21.77 -3.81
CA ARG A 37 18.17 -20.74 -4.84
C ARG A 37 16.93 -20.56 -5.69
N ALA A 38 16.21 -21.63 -6.01
CA ALA A 38 14.96 -21.56 -6.77
C ALA A 38 13.86 -20.85 -5.95
N ASP A 39 13.75 -21.14 -4.65
CA ASP A 39 12.81 -20.47 -3.75
C ASP A 39 13.07 -18.97 -3.68
N TRP A 40 14.33 -18.56 -3.45
CA TRP A 40 14.70 -17.14 -3.43
C TRP A 40 14.57 -16.45 -4.79
N SER A 41 14.89 -17.16 -5.87
CA SER A 41 14.70 -16.64 -7.23
C SER A 41 13.22 -16.42 -7.56
N LYS A 42 12.34 -17.29 -7.06
CA LYS A 42 10.89 -17.13 -7.19
C LYS A 42 10.39 -15.94 -6.38
N SER A 43 10.80 -15.80 -5.12
CA SER A 43 10.45 -14.63 -4.31
C SER A 43 10.95 -13.31 -4.93
N ALA A 44 12.14 -13.32 -5.55
CA ALA A 44 12.66 -12.16 -6.27
C ALA A 44 11.83 -11.83 -7.52
N GLN A 45 11.39 -12.85 -8.25
CA GLN A 45 10.51 -12.69 -9.41
C GLN A 45 9.15 -12.10 -8.99
N ASP A 46 8.52 -12.65 -7.94
CA ASP A 46 7.25 -12.14 -7.39
C ASP A 46 7.35 -10.67 -6.93
N GLU A 47 8.43 -10.25 -6.27
CA GLU A 47 8.67 -8.85 -5.89
C GLU A 47 8.81 -7.92 -7.11
N ILE A 48 9.52 -8.38 -8.15
CA ILE A 48 9.67 -7.61 -9.39
C ILE A 48 8.32 -7.49 -10.10
N ASP A 49 7.56 -8.58 -10.20
CA ASP A 49 6.26 -8.58 -10.84
C ASP A 49 5.25 -7.72 -10.06
N LEU A 50 5.26 -7.78 -8.73
CA LEU A 50 4.45 -6.91 -7.87
C LEU A 50 4.81 -5.44 -8.06
N ALA A 51 6.10 -5.09 -8.12
CA ALA A 51 6.54 -3.72 -8.38
C ALA A 51 6.14 -3.23 -9.78
N VAL A 52 6.13 -4.11 -10.79
CA VAL A 52 5.64 -3.80 -12.14
C VAL A 52 4.13 -3.57 -12.13
N VAL A 53 3.37 -4.42 -11.44
CA VAL A 53 1.91 -4.28 -11.30
C VAL A 53 1.58 -2.98 -10.54
N GLU A 54 2.31 -2.66 -9.48
CA GLU A 54 2.10 -1.45 -8.71
C GLU A 54 2.48 -0.19 -9.50
N ALA A 55 3.58 -0.22 -10.25
CA ALA A 55 3.95 0.87 -11.16
C ALA A 55 2.91 1.06 -12.27
N GLN A 56 2.36 -0.04 -12.80
CA GLN A 56 1.29 0.00 -13.80
C GLN A 56 -0.02 0.56 -13.20
N ARG A 57 -0.36 0.19 -11.95
CA ARG A 57 -1.50 0.73 -11.21
C ARG A 57 -1.34 2.24 -10.99
N LEU A 58 -0.17 2.69 -10.56
CA LEU A 58 0.11 4.12 -10.39
C LEU A 58 0.03 4.90 -11.71
N ALA A 59 0.50 4.29 -12.80
CA ALA A 59 0.43 4.90 -14.14
C ALA A 59 -1.01 4.98 -14.67
N ASP A 60 -1.83 3.95 -14.42
CA ASP A 60 -3.25 3.92 -14.78
C ASP A 60 -4.07 4.92 -13.93
N GLU A 61 -3.80 4.99 -12.63
CA GLU A 61 -4.40 5.97 -11.71
C GLU A 61 -4.03 7.42 -12.10
N ALA A 62 -2.77 7.65 -12.52
CA ALA A 62 -2.33 8.95 -13.04
C ALA A 62 -2.89 9.27 -14.44
N ALA A 63 -3.30 8.26 -15.20
CA ALA A 63 -3.91 8.42 -16.54
C ALA A 63 -5.44 8.50 -16.49
N ALA A 64 -6.06 8.33 -15.31
CA ALA A 64 -7.50 8.48 -15.14
C ALA A 64 -7.94 9.90 -15.55
N PRO A 65 -8.81 10.05 -16.56
CA PRO A 65 -9.34 11.36 -16.93
C PRO A 65 -10.18 11.88 -15.76
N MET A 66 -9.74 12.98 -15.14
CA MET A 66 -10.56 13.72 -14.19
C MET A 66 -11.92 14.01 -14.84
N PRO A 67 -13.06 13.61 -14.24
CA PRO A 67 -14.35 14.05 -14.72
C PRO A 67 -14.39 15.57 -14.59
N LYS A 68 -14.48 16.25 -15.75
CA LYS A 68 -14.74 17.68 -15.87
C LYS A 68 -16.18 17.97 -15.47
N ASP A 69 -16.48 17.88 -14.19
CA ASP A 69 -17.65 18.53 -13.62
C ASP A 69 -17.20 19.27 -12.36
N LYS A 70 -16.93 20.55 -12.54
CA LYS A 70 -16.93 21.51 -11.43
C LYS A 70 -18.41 21.76 -11.10
N PRO A 71 -18.75 21.85 -9.81
CA PRO A 71 -18.58 23.15 -9.19
C PRO A 71 -17.80 23.11 -7.89
N ALA A 72 -17.42 24.31 -7.48
CA ALA A 72 -16.94 24.76 -6.18
C ALA A 72 -16.45 23.71 -5.17
N VAL A 73 -15.20 23.94 -4.75
CA VAL A 73 -14.73 23.68 -3.39
C VAL A 73 -15.79 24.20 -2.41
N GLU A 74 -16.63 23.31 -1.92
CA GLU A 74 -17.26 23.44 -0.63
C GLU A 74 -16.58 22.39 0.23
N ASP A 75 -16.11 22.83 1.39
CA ASP A 75 -15.49 22.08 2.47
C ASP A 75 -15.63 20.55 2.36
N ASP A 76 -14.51 19.83 2.36
CA ASP A 76 -14.42 18.37 2.49
C ASP A 76 -14.81 17.96 3.94
N GLU A 77 -15.93 18.48 4.43
CA GLU A 77 -16.53 18.07 5.69
C GLU A 77 -17.18 16.71 5.42
N PRO A 78 -16.75 15.64 6.12
CA PRO A 78 -17.34 14.34 5.90
C PRO A 78 -18.83 14.40 6.26
N ASP A 79 -19.65 13.72 5.47
CA ASP A 79 -21.11 13.75 5.65
C ASP A 79 -21.49 13.17 7.03
N TYR A 80 -21.73 14.06 7.98
CA TYR A 80 -22.21 13.72 9.33
C TYR A 80 -23.74 13.61 9.38
N THR A 81 -24.44 13.63 8.24
CA THR A 81 -25.90 13.53 8.18
C THR A 81 -26.37 12.24 8.85
N GLY A 82 -27.17 12.39 9.91
CA GLY A 82 -27.70 11.25 10.69
C GLY A 82 -26.81 10.78 11.82
N LEU A 83 -25.65 11.41 12.05
CA LEU A 83 -24.83 11.22 13.24
C LEU A 83 -25.19 12.25 14.31
N VAL A 84 -25.09 11.83 15.56
CA VAL A 84 -25.30 12.64 16.75
C VAL A 84 -23.94 13.11 17.25
N LYS A 85 -23.79 14.42 17.42
CA LYS A 85 -22.57 15.01 17.96
C LYS A 85 -22.54 14.84 19.48
N VAL A 86 -21.42 14.36 20.02
CA VAL A 86 -21.18 14.18 21.45
C VAL A 86 -19.83 14.77 21.86
N GLU A 87 -19.73 15.26 23.09
CA GLU A 87 -18.51 15.82 23.68
C GLU A 87 -18.15 15.12 25.00
N GLN A 88 -16.86 14.88 25.19
CA GLN A 88 -16.28 14.45 26.46
C GLN A 88 -14.89 15.09 26.65
N GLY A 89 -14.68 15.80 27.75
CA GLY A 89 -13.34 16.30 28.11
C GLY A 89 -12.72 17.31 27.13
N GLY A 90 -13.54 17.95 26.28
CA GLY A 90 -13.09 18.85 25.22
C GLY A 90 -12.84 18.18 23.87
N GLU A 91 -13.13 16.88 23.75
CA GLU A 91 -13.11 16.15 22.48
C GLU A 91 -14.54 15.99 21.96
N GLU A 92 -14.75 16.29 20.67
CA GLU A 92 -16.04 16.17 19.98
C GLU A 92 -16.02 14.98 19.02
N LEU A 93 -17.10 14.20 18.99
CA LEU A 93 -17.22 13.01 18.15
C LEU A 93 -18.63 12.88 17.57
N HIS A 94 -18.75 12.39 16.34
CA HIS A 94 -20.04 12.15 15.68
C HIS A 94 -20.36 10.64 15.73
N VAL A 95 -21.37 10.25 16.51
CA VAL A 95 -21.77 8.85 16.71
C VAL A 95 -23.08 8.52 16.02
N HIS A 96 -23.24 7.27 15.59
CA HIS A 96 -24.55 6.79 15.15
C HIS A 96 -25.53 6.77 16.34
N PRO A 97 -26.82 7.12 16.18
CA PRO A 97 -27.79 7.14 17.27
C PRO A 97 -27.94 5.80 18.00
N SER A 98 -27.65 4.67 17.35
CA SER A 98 -27.61 3.35 18.02
C SER A 98 -26.49 3.22 19.06
N CYS A 99 -25.43 4.01 18.94
CA CYS A 99 -24.27 4.00 19.83
C CYS A 99 -24.36 5.09 20.91
N LEU A 100 -25.34 5.98 20.83
CA LEU A 100 -25.49 7.14 21.71
C LEU A 100 -25.65 6.74 23.17
N ASP A 101 -26.46 5.72 23.47
CA ASP A 101 -26.67 5.22 24.84
C ASP A 101 -25.38 4.67 25.46
N ASP A 102 -24.54 4.01 24.66
CA ASP A 102 -23.25 3.49 25.13
C ASP A 102 -22.28 4.63 25.45
N HIS A 103 -22.20 5.64 24.57
CA HIS A 103 -21.39 6.83 24.80
C HIS A 103 -21.89 7.64 26.00
N LYS A 104 -23.21 7.75 26.19
CA LYS A 104 -23.81 8.38 27.38
C LYS A 104 -23.43 7.64 28.68
N ARG A 105 -23.37 6.30 28.66
CA ARG A 105 -22.89 5.49 29.80
C ARG A 105 -21.41 5.70 30.08
N LEU A 106 -20.60 5.95 29.05
CA LEU A 106 -19.18 6.28 29.16
C LEU A 106 -18.93 7.74 29.57
N GLY A 107 -19.98 8.54 29.72
CA GLY A 107 -19.89 9.94 30.18
C GLY A 107 -19.76 10.97 29.06
N TRP A 108 -20.04 10.60 27.81
CA TRP A 108 -20.16 11.53 26.69
C TRP A 108 -21.52 12.23 26.73
N LYS A 109 -21.54 13.51 26.38
CA LYS A 109 -22.77 14.32 26.37
C LYS A 109 -23.09 14.76 24.96
N GLU A 110 -24.35 14.65 24.59
CA GLU A 110 -24.85 15.20 23.33
C GLU A 110 -24.74 16.73 23.33
N VAL A 111 -24.27 17.30 22.22
CA VAL A 111 -24.08 18.75 22.01
C VAL A 111 -25.03 19.26 20.94
#